data_AF-A0AAU0UP78-F1
#
_entry.id   AF-A0AAU0UP78-F1
#
_cell.length_a   1.000
_cell.length_b   1.000
_cell.length_c   1.000
_cell.angle_alpha   90.00
_cell.angle_beta   90.00
_cell.angle_gamma   90.00
#
_symmetry.space_group_name_H-M   'P 1'
#
loop_
_entity.id
_entity.type
_entity.pdbx_description
1 polymer ?
#
loop_
_entity_poly.entity_id
_entity_poly.type
_entity_poly.pdbx_seq_one_letter_code
_entity_poly.pdbx_strand_id
1 'polypeptide(L)' 'MSNVKNYTEQGGEKTVIGGTLEVATGGKLAFNGIELKPAALQADSVAATVADLVTDFNALLAKLKAAGLMASE' A
#
# COMPACT_ATOMS: atom_id res chain seq x y z
N MET A 1 9.86 20.00 27.57
CA MET A 1 9.55 18.65 27.05
C MET A 1 8.55 18.84 25.92
N SER A 2 8.93 18.64 24.66
CA SER A 2 8.00 18.80 23.53
C SER A 2 7.01 17.64 23.54
N ASN A 3 5.73 17.95 23.73
CA ASN A 3 4.60 17.02 23.80
C ASN A 3 3.94 16.80 22.42
N VAL A 4 4.64 17.15 21.34
CA VAL A 4 4.09 17.12 19.99
C VAL A 4 4.05 15.67 19.52
N LYS A 5 2.85 15.15 19.30
CA LYS A 5 2.63 13.75 18.85
C LYS A 5 3.23 13.46 17.48
N ASN A 6 3.27 14.45 16.60
CA ASN A 6 3.77 14.32 15.24
C ASN A 6 4.97 15.26 15.05
N TYR A 7 6.13 14.75 14.66
CA TYR A 7 7.34 15.57 14.52
C TYR A 7 8.24 15.05 13.40
N THR A 8 9.03 15.95 12.84
CA THR A 8 10.11 15.61 11.89
C THR A 8 11.44 15.68 12.63
N GLU A 9 12.25 14.64 12.50
CA GLU A 9 13.58 14.58 13.11
C GLU A 9 14.52 15.61 12.44
N GLN A 10 15.51 16.10 13.18
CA GLN A 10 16.50 17.04 12.64
C GLN A 10 17.23 16.39 11.45
N GLY A 11 17.32 17.10 10.33
CA GLY A 11 17.83 16.55 9.06
C GLY A 11 16.74 16.12 8.08
N GLY A 12 15.47 16.03 8.51
CA GLY A 12 14.33 15.88 7.61
C GLY A 12 14.09 14.48 7.04
N GLU A 13 14.94 13.50 7.36
CA GLU A 13 14.85 12.13 6.83
C GLU A 13 13.63 11.36 7.31
N LYS A 14 13.11 11.70 8.49
CA LYS A 14 12.02 10.96 9.14
C LYS A 14 10.98 11.90 9.72
N THR A 15 9.73 11.64 9.37
CA THR A 15 8.55 12.21 10.04
C THR A 15 7.84 11.10 10.81
N VAL A 16 7.67 11.29 12.12
CA VAL A 16 6.94 10.38 13.00
C VAL A 16 5.51 10.89 13.15
N ILE A 17 4.53 10.02 12.92
CA ILE A 17 3.12 10.29 13.19
C ILE A 17 2.71 9.48 14.42
N GLY A 18 2.62 10.13 15.58
CA GLY A 18 2.11 9.53 16.82
C GLY A 18 0.60 9.63 17.00
N GLY A 19 -0.10 10.29 16.06
CA GLY A 19 -1.56 10.33 15.96
C GLY A 19 -2.08 9.64 14.69
N THR A 20 -3.16 10.18 14.11
CA THR A 20 -3.70 9.74 12.81
C THR A 20 -3.18 10.64 11.70
N LEU A 21 -2.77 10.04 10.57
CA LEU A 21 -2.57 10.77 9.31
C LEU A 21 -3.85 10.64 8.48
N GLU A 22 -4.61 11.72 8.38
CA GLU A 22 -5.77 11.80 7.49
C GLU A 22 -5.35 12.40 6.15
N VAL A 23 -5.55 11.66 5.06
CA VAL A 23 -5.31 12.14 3.70
C VAL A 23 -6.65 12.59 3.12
N ALA A 24 -6.84 13.91 3.01
CA ALA A 24 -8.07 14.51 2.53
C ALA A 24 -8.36 14.17 1.06
N THR A 25 -9.57 14.52 0.60
CA THR A 25 -9.99 14.33 -0.80
C THR A 25 -8.99 14.96 -1.77
N GLY A 26 -8.49 14.18 -2.72
CA GLY A 26 -7.47 14.60 -3.70
C GLY A 26 -6.02 14.47 -3.21
N GLY A 27 -5.80 14.24 -1.92
CA GLY A 27 -4.50 13.88 -1.38
C GLY A 27 -4.10 12.46 -1.79
N LYS A 28 -2.79 12.24 -1.94
CA LYS A 28 -2.22 10.95 -2.35
C LYS A 28 -1.09 10.57 -1.41
N LEU A 29 -1.05 9.30 -1.02
CA LEU A 29 0.13 8.67 -0.44
C LEU A 29 0.79 7.86 -1.54
N ALA A 30 2.09 8.02 -1.78
CA ALA A 30 2.78 7.29 -2.83
C ALA A 30 4.15 6.80 -2.36
N PHE A 31 4.52 5.60 -2.80
CA PHE A 31 5.86 5.03 -2.61
C PHE A 31 6.54 4.98 -3.97
N ASN A 32 7.68 5.68 -4.12
CA ASN A 32 8.44 5.76 -5.37
C ASN A 32 7.57 6.12 -6.60
N GLY A 33 6.62 7.05 -6.43
CA GLY A 33 5.71 7.49 -7.50
C GLY A 33 4.50 6.58 -7.74
N ILE A 34 4.41 5.43 -7.05
CA ILE A 34 3.24 4.55 -7.09
C ILE A 34 2.28 4.94 -5.99
N GLU A 35 1.11 5.41 -6.37
CA GLU A 35 0.05 5.77 -5.44
C GLU A 35 -0.45 4.54 -4.66
N LEU A 36 -0.45 4.64 -3.33
CA LEU A 36 -1.05 3.68 -2.44
C LEU A 36 -2.57 3.91 -2.44
N LYS A 37 -3.29 2.89 -2.92
CA LYS A 37 -4.76 2.87 -2.96
C LYS A 37 -5.26 1.48 -2.58
N PRO A 38 -6.55 1.32 -2.23
CA PRO A 38 -7.13 -0.01 -2.03
C PRO A 38 -6.91 -0.89 -3.27
N ALA A 39 -6.49 -2.15 -3.07
CA ALA A 39 -6.38 -3.11 -4.15
C ALA A 39 -7.74 -3.39 -4.79
N ALA A 40 -7.72 -3.65 -6.09
CA ALA A 40 -8.91 -4.18 -6.76
C ALA A 40 -9.30 -5.54 -6.16
N LEU A 41 -10.60 -5.82 -6.13
CA LEU A 41 -11.12 -7.07 -5.60
C LEU A 41 -10.50 -8.28 -6.30
N GLN A 42 -10.03 -9.25 -5.52
CA GLN A 42 -9.73 -10.60 -5.97
C GLN A 42 -10.89 -11.48 -5.53
N ALA A 43 -11.57 -12.12 -6.48
CA ALA A 43 -12.59 -13.11 -6.16
C ALA A 43 -11.93 -14.35 -5.55
N ASP A 44 -12.70 -15.08 -4.74
CA ASP A 44 -12.27 -16.35 -4.18
C ASP A 44 -11.87 -17.33 -5.29
N SER A 45 -10.77 -18.04 -5.08
CA SER A 45 -10.31 -19.04 -6.04
C SER A 45 -11.23 -20.25 -6.02
N VAL A 46 -11.65 -20.68 -7.22
CA VAL A 46 -12.39 -21.93 -7.45
C VAL A 46 -11.55 -22.93 -8.23
N ALA A 47 -10.21 -22.75 -8.20
CA ALA A 47 -9.26 -23.56 -8.94
C ALA A 47 -9.37 -25.05 -8.58
N ALA A 48 -9.52 -25.89 -9.59
CA ALA A 48 -9.49 -27.36 -9.44
C ALA A 48 -8.09 -27.93 -9.71
N THR A 49 -7.19 -27.14 -10.30
CA THR A 49 -5.83 -27.53 -10.63
C THR A 49 -4.81 -26.55 -10.06
N VAL A 50 -3.57 -27.02 -9.91
CA VAL A 50 -2.45 -26.15 -9.50
C VAL A 50 -2.21 -25.04 -10.53
N ALA A 51 -2.40 -25.32 -11.82
CA ALA A 51 -2.22 -24.32 -12.87
C ALA A 51 -3.24 -23.17 -12.75
N ASP A 52 -4.50 -23.50 -12.45
CA ASP A 52 -5.54 -22.50 -12.22
C ASP A 52 -5.27 -21.69 -10.93
N LEU A 53 -4.79 -22.36 -9.87
CA LEU A 53 -4.41 -21.69 -8.63
C LEU A 53 -3.27 -20.68 -8.85
N VAL A 54 -2.26 -21.06 -9.63
CA VAL A 54 -1.15 -20.16 -10.00
C VAL A 54 -1.67 -18.95 -10.77
N THR A 55 -2.67 -19.14 -11.64
CA THR A 55 -3.30 -18.05 -12.38
C THR A 55 -4.02 -17.09 -11.45
N ASP A 56 -4.86 -17.60 -10.54
CA ASP A 56 -5.57 -16.78 -9.55
C ASP A 56 -4.61 -16.03 -8.62
N PHE A 57 -3.54 -16.70 -8.20
CA PHE A 57 -2.53 -16.09 -7.34
C PHE A 57 -1.77 -14.97 -8.05
N ASN A 58 -1.33 -15.18 -9.29
CA ASN A 58 -0.65 -14.13 -10.05
C ASN A 58 -1.57 -12.95 -10.37
N ALA A 59 -2.87 -13.18 -10.53
CA ALA A 59 -3.86 -12.11 -10.65
C ALA A 59 -3.96 -11.27 -9.37
N LEU A 60 -3.94 -11.90 -8.19
CA LEU A 60 -3.87 -11.19 -6.91
C LEU A 60 -2.59 -10.36 -6.79
N LEU A 61 -1.43 -10.95 -7.09
CA LEU A 61 -0.14 -10.24 -7.06
C LEU A 61 -0.15 -9.00 -7.96
N ALA A 62 -0.69 -9.13 -9.17
CA ALA A 62 -0.82 -8.01 -10.09
C ALA A 62 -1.68 -6.87 -9.50
N LYS A 63 -2.81 -7.22 -8.85
CA LYS A 63 -3.69 -6.24 -8.19
C LYS A 63 -3.00 -5.54 -7.02
N LEU A 64 -2.22 -6.26 -6.23
CA LEU A 64 -1.44 -5.69 -5.12
C LEU A 64 -0.34 -4.75 -5.61
N LYS A 65 0.41 -5.15 -6.65
CA LYS A 65 1.43 -4.30 -7.31
C LYS A 65 0.80 -3.01 -7.86
N ALA A 66 -0.32 -3.13 -8.58
CA ALA A 66 -1.03 -1.98 -9.14
C ALA A 66 -1.65 -1.03 -8.10
N ALA A 67 -1.84 -1.51 -6.87
CA ALA A 67 -2.37 -0.75 -5.74
C ALA A 67 -1.29 -0.03 -4.92
N GLY A 68 -0.01 -0.22 -5.26
CA GLY A 68 1.11 0.28 -4.47
C GLY A 68 1.31 -0.45 -3.14
N LEU A 69 0.66 -1.61 -2.96
CA LEU A 69 0.76 -2.44 -1.75
C LEU A 69 1.90 -3.47 -1.83
N MET A 70 2.50 -3.65 -3.01
CA MET A 70 3.63 -4.55 -3.25
C MET A 70 4.59 -3.88 -4.23
N ALA A 71 5.90 -4.08 -4.02
CA ALA A 71 6.91 -3.61 -4.96
C ALA A 71 6.72 -4.25 -6.35
N SER A 72 6.93 -3.45 -7.39
CA SER A 72 7.21 -3.97 -8.74
C SER A 72 8.64 -4.52 -8.76
N GLU A 73 8.88 -5.49 -9.65
CA GLU A 73 10.24 -6.01 -9.93
C GLU A 73 11.16 -4.92 -10.47
#